data_AF-A0A4D7AK37-F1
#
_entry.id   AF-A0A4D7AK37-F1
#
_cell.length_a   1.000
_cell.length_b   1.000
_cell.length_c   1.000
_cell.angle_alpha   90.00
_cell.angle_beta   90.00
_cell.angle_gamma   90.00
#
_symmetry.space_group_name_H-M   'P 1'
#
loop_
_entity.id
_entity.type
_entity.pdbx_description
1 polymer ?
#
loop_
_entity_poly.entity_id
_entity_poly.type
_entity_poly.pdbx_seq_one_letter_code
_entity_poly.pdbx_strand_id
1 'polypeptide(L)'
;MDEDILRTVEKISGKLSRDCYYDLCCLVKAAIPRMPGTFSMETLYPEAQRYSEKEKDTLAKALSRAAEDIWDCGDRAELQKLFQRVLREKPTPKDLVRVLALSIWRRRKAVRPQVRYQVLETRHPRRFGFSGESWEPERHLVVLLPGREQAEVEQLVRRLNQRQIPIQEAEERFLNGEDLLPVL
;
A
#
# COMPACT_ATOMS: atom_id res chain seq x y z
N MET A 1 -14.69 -5.16 -8.60
CA MET A 1 -13.80 -5.54 -7.48
C MET A 1 -12.36 -5.11 -7.80
N ASP A 2 -11.47 -5.03 -6.83
CA ASP A 2 -10.08 -4.61 -7.00
C ASP A 2 -9.20 -5.79 -7.45
N GLU A 3 -8.37 -5.59 -8.48
CA GLU A 3 -7.64 -6.67 -9.16
C GLU A 3 -6.52 -7.29 -8.29
N ASP A 4 -5.82 -6.50 -7.46
CA ASP A 4 -4.83 -7.06 -6.52
C ASP A 4 -5.50 -8.02 -5.54
N ILE A 5 -6.72 -7.68 -5.10
CA ILE A 5 -7.47 -8.49 -4.14
C ILE A 5 -7.87 -9.81 -4.80
N LEU A 6 -8.47 -9.75 -5.99
CA LEU A 6 -8.86 -10.93 -6.77
C LEU A 6 -7.67 -11.86 -7.02
N ARG A 7 -6.59 -11.35 -7.62
CA ARG A 7 -5.37 -12.15 -7.92
C ARG A 7 -4.73 -12.75 -6.67
N THR A 8 -4.86 -12.11 -5.51
CA THR A 8 -4.28 -12.63 -4.26
C THR A 8 -5.15 -13.74 -3.65
N VAL A 9 -6.47 -13.59 -3.69
CA VAL A 9 -7.40 -14.64 -3.25
C VAL A 9 -7.30 -15.85 -4.18
N GLU A 10 -7.28 -15.64 -5.50
CA GLU A 10 -7.13 -16.69 -6.50
C GLU A 10 -5.91 -17.58 -6.28
N LYS A 11 -4.75 -16.98 -5.96
CA LYS A 11 -3.52 -17.71 -5.68
C LYS A 11 -3.63 -18.69 -4.51
N ILE A 12 -4.43 -18.37 -3.49
CA ILE A 12 -4.59 -19.25 -2.31
C ILE A 12 -5.81 -20.17 -2.40
N SER A 13 -6.82 -19.83 -3.20
CA SER A 13 -8.00 -20.68 -3.42
C SER A 13 -7.86 -21.63 -4.62
N GLY A 14 -6.94 -21.36 -5.53
CA GLY A 14 -6.79 -22.04 -6.82
C GLY A 14 -7.91 -21.76 -7.83
N LYS A 15 -8.94 -20.98 -7.44
CA LYS A 15 -10.16 -20.70 -8.22
C LYS A 15 -10.94 -19.51 -7.66
N LEU A 16 -11.59 -18.70 -8.51
CA LEU A 16 -12.44 -17.57 -8.08
C LEU A 16 -13.95 -17.79 -8.27
N SER A 17 -14.39 -18.94 -8.80
CA SER A 17 -15.76 -19.18 -9.26
C SER A 17 -16.85 -19.38 -8.17
N ARG A 18 -16.62 -18.93 -6.93
CA ARG A 18 -17.57 -19.06 -5.81
C ARG A 18 -17.84 -17.73 -5.14
N ASP A 19 -19.11 -17.45 -4.84
CA ASP A 19 -19.58 -16.21 -4.20
C ASP A 19 -18.88 -15.90 -2.87
N CYS A 20 -18.51 -16.94 -2.11
CA CYS A 20 -17.79 -16.76 -0.85
C CYS A 20 -16.40 -16.10 -1.03
N TYR A 21 -15.78 -16.24 -2.21
CA TYR A 21 -14.53 -15.54 -2.53
C TYR A 21 -14.77 -14.07 -2.89
N TYR A 22 -15.90 -13.74 -3.52
CA TYR A 22 -16.29 -12.34 -3.73
C TYR A 22 -16.53 -11.65 -2.37
N ASP A 23 -17.23 -12.30 -1.45
CA ASP A 23 -17.49 -11.79 -0.10
C ASP A 23 -16.20 -11.63 0.73
N LEU A 24 -15.28 -12.60 0.62
CA LEU A 24 -13.93 -12.48 1.17
C LEU A 24 -13.18 -11.27 0.58
N CYS A 25 -13.29 -11.02 -0.74
CA CYS A 25 -12.68 -9.85 -1.37
C CYS A 25 -13.30 -8.53 -0.85
N CYS A 26 -14.61 -8.47 -0.61
CA CYS A 26 -15.27 -7.31 0.02
C CYS A 26 -14.73 -7.03 1.43
N LEU A 27 -14.55 -8.07 2.24
CA LEU A 27 -14.00 -7.96 3.60
C LEU A 27 -12.52 -7.53 3.59
N VAL A 28 -11.71 -8.08 2.69
CA VAL A 28 -10.32 -7.67 2.50
C VAL A 28 -10.23 -6.20 2.05
N LYS A 29 -11.10 -5.77 1.13
CA LYS A 29 -11.18 -4.38 0.67
C LYS A 29 -11.46 -3.41 1.82
N ALA A 30 -12.41 -3.73 2.70
CA ALA A 30 -12.71 -2.96 3.90
C ALA A 30 -11.57 -2.99 4.95
N ALA A 31 -10.74 -4.04 4.97
CA ALA A 31 -9.66 -4.18 5.94
C ALA A 31 -8.37 -3.44 5.54
N ILE A 32 -8.11 -3.23 4.24
CA ILE A 32 -6.88 -2.58 3.73
C ILE A 32 -6.63 -1.19 4.36
N PRO A 33 -7.61 -0.26 4.48
CA PRO A 33 -7.40 1.05 5.11
C PRO A 33 -6.97 1.00 6.59
N ARG A 34 -7.18 -0.13 7.28
CA ARG A 34 -6.82 -0.33 8.69
C ARG A 34 -5.44 -0.95 8.88
N MET A 35 -4.74 -1.31 7.81
CA MET A 35 -3.41 -1.92 7.88
C MET A 35 -2.31 -0.86 8.11
N PRO A 36 -1.26 -1.16 8.88
CA PRO A 36 -0.93 -2.45 9.51
C PRO A 36 -1.59 -2.67 10.89
N GLY A 37 -2.47 -1.76 11.30
CA GLY A 37 -3.16 -1.77 12.60
C GLY A 37 -4.17 -2.90 12.81
N THR A 38 -4.91 -2.80 13.91
CA THR A 38 -5.88 -3.80 14.36
C THR A 38 -7.31 -3.43 13.99
N PHE A 39 -8.17 -4.44 13.79
CA PHE A 39 -9.60 -4.25 13.56
C PHE A 39 -10.45 -5.30 14.30
N SER A 40 -11.72 -4.98 14.54
CA SER A 40 -12.74 -5.95 14.96
C SER A 40 -13.60 -6.36 13.77
N MET A 41 -14.13 -7.58 13.75
CA MET A 41 -15.05 -7.99 12.69
C MET A 41 -16.36 -7.19 12.74
N GLU A 42 -16.84 -6.85 13.94
CA GLU A 42 -18.02 -6.01 14.19
C GLU A 42 -17.94 -4.64 13.49
N THR A 43 -16.77 -4.02 13.47
CA THR A 43 -16.55 -2.75 12.75
C THR A 43 -16.30 -2.92 11.25
N LEU A 44 -15.98 -4.15 10.81
CA LEU A 44 -15.64 -4.45 9.42
C LEU A 44 -16.85 -4.86 8.58
N TYR A 45 -17.78 -5.64 9.16
CA TYR A 45 -18.97 -6.10 8.43
C TYR A 45 -19.82 -4.95 7.82
N PRO A 46 -20.11 -3.85 8.54
CA PRO A 46 -20.89 -2.74 7.97
C PRO A 46 -20.19 -2.02 6.79
N GLU A 47 -18.86 -2.08 6.71
CA GLU A 47 -18.12 -1.55 5.56
C GLU A 47 -18.06 -2.54 4.40
N ALA A 48 -17.90 -3.83 4.68
CA ALA A 48 -17.97 -4.87 3.66
C ALA A 48 -19.36 -4.96 3.02
N GLN A 49 -20.43 -4.72 3.79
CA GLN A 49 -21.82 -4.63 3.33
C GLN A 49 -21.99 -3.55 2.24
N ARG A 50 -21.24 -2.43 2.30
CA ARG A 50 -21.24 -1.40 1.24
C ARG A 50 -20.64 -1.86 -0.10
N TYR A 51 -20.00 -3.03 -0.14
CA TYR A 51 -19.41 -3.62 -1.35
C TYR A 51 -20.07 -4.92 -1.79
N SER A 52 -20.76 -5.62 -0.88
CA SER A 52 -21.40 -6.92 -1.11
C SER A 52 -22.92 -6.87 -1.12
N GLU A 53 -23.53 -5.81 -0.59
CA GLU A 53 -24.98 -5.68 -0.34
C GLU A 53 -25.56 -6.79 0.57
N LYS A 54 -24.69 -7.51 1.30
CA LYS A 54 -25.05 -8.65 2.15
C LYS A 54 -24.97 -8.31 3.63
N GLU A 55 -25.94 -8.82 4.37
CA GLU A 55 -25.99 -8.74 5.83
C GLU A 55 -24.79 -9.39 6.53
N LYS A 56 -24.50 -8.91 7.74
CA LYS A 56 -23.42 -9.37 8.61
C LYS A 56 -23.31 -10.89 8.71
N ASP A 57 -24.42 -11.57 9.00
CA ASP A 57 -24.40 -13.03 9.24
C ASP A 57 -24.15 -13.82 7.96
N THR A 58 -24.61 -13.31 6.81
CA THR A 58 -24.30 -13.87 5.49
C THR A 58 -22.82 -13.72 5.19
N LEU A 59 -22.24 -12.54 5.45
CA LEU A 59 -20.80 -12.31 5.31
C LEU A 59 -19.96 -13.19 6.26
N ALA A 60 -20.39 -13.38 7.51
CA ALA A 60 -19.71 -14.24 8.47
C ALA A 60 -19.71 -15.72 8.03
N LYS A 61 -20.85 -16.22 7.50
CA LYS A 61 -20.97 -17.57 6.94
C LYS A 61 -20.13 -17.74 5.67
N ALA A 62 -20.21 -16.79 4.73
CA ALA A 62 -19.43 -16.79 3.50
C ALA A 62 -17.92 -16.78 3.79
N LEU A 63 -17.47 -15.92 4.70
CA LEU A 63 -16.08 -15.85 5.15
C LEU A 63 -15.60 -17.15 5.80
N SER A 64 -16.41 -17.76 6.67
CA SER A 64 -16.08 -19.05 7.29
C SER A 64 -15.96 -20.16 6.24
N ARG A 65 -16.87 -20.17 5.26
CA ARG A 65 -16.86 -21.14 4.15
C ARG A 65 -15.67 -20.93 3.20
N ALA A 66 -15.25 -19.69 2.97
CA ALA A 66 -14.05 -19.39 2.19
C ALA A 66 -12.79 -19.86 2.91
N ALA A 67 -12.70 -19.66 4.24
CA ALA A 67 -11.57 -20.14 5.04
C ALA A 67 -11.49 -21.68 5.10
N GLU A 68 -12.62 -22.38 5.08
CA GLU A 68 -12.68 -23.84 4.87
C GLU A 68 -12.20 -24.26 3.48
N ASP A 69 -12.79 -23.73 2.41
CA ASP A 69 -12.47 -24.17 1.05
C ASP A 69 -11.01 -23.87 0.66
N ILE A 70 -10.42 -22.78 1.17
CA ILE A 70 -8.98 -22.47 1.02
C ILE A 70 -8.11 -23.44 1.83
N TRP A 71 -8.57 -23.92 2.97
CA TRP A 71 -7.80 -24.86 3.79
C TRP A 71 -7.85 -26.29 3.25
N ASP A 72 -9.03 -26.74 2.82
CA ASP A 72 -9.29 -28.11 2.37
C ASP A 72 -8.92 -28.32 0.90
N CYS A 73 -9.13 -27.31 0.04
CA CYS A 73 -9.00 -27.41 -1.42
C CYS A 73 -8.09 -26.34 -2.06
N GLY A 74 -7.50 -25.43 -1.29
CA GLY A 74 -6.68 -24.32 -1.79
C GLY A 74 -5.19 -24.64 -1.91
N ASP A 75 -4.41 -23.67 -2.40
CA ASP A 75 -2.95 -23.79 -2.46
C ASP A 75 -2.35 -23.61 -1.07
N ARG A 76 -1.99 -24.76 -0.48
CA ARG A 76 -1.43 -24.90 0.85
C ARG A 76 -0.06 -24.21 1.01
N ALA A 77 0.68 -23.98 -0.07
CA ALA A 77 1.99 -23.34 -0.10
C ALA A 77 1.89 -21.82 -0.28
N GLU A 78 1.06 -21.32 -1.20
CA GLU A 78 0.78 -19.88 -1.34
C GLU A 78 0.15 -19.31 -0.05
N LEU A 79 -0.75 -20.07 0.60
CA LEU A 79 -1.31 -19.68 1.90
C LEU A 79 -0.21 -19.54 2.98
N GLN A 80 0.74 -20.48 3.03
CA GLN A 80 1.88 -20.41 3.96
C GLN A 80 2.83 -19.25 3.64
N LYS A 81 3.04 -18.92 2.35
CA LYS A 81 3.81 -17.73 1.92
C LYS A 81 3.17 -16.42 2.41
N LEU A 82 1.83 -16.29 2.32
CA LEU A 82 1.13 -15.12 2.88
C LEU A 82 1.32 -15.01 4.39
N PHE A 83 1.18 -16.11 5.12
CA PHE A 83 1.33 -16.15 6.58
C PHE A 83 2.79 -16.09 7.06
N GLN A 84 3.78 -16.24 6.16
CA GLN A 84 5.21 -16.25 6.45
C GLN A 84 5.61 -17.30 7.52
N ARG A 85 4.82 -18.38 7.64
CA ARG A 85 5.03 -19.49 8.59
C ARG A 85 4.34 -20.76 8.13
N VAL A 86 4.80 -21.91 8.62
CA VAL A 86 4.12 -23.19 8.44
C VAL A 86 2.80 -23.19 9.24
N LEU A 87 1.69 -23.37 8.54
CA LEU A 87 0.35 -23.48 9.14
C LEU A 87 0.02 -24.94 9.44
N ARG A 88 0.03 -25.30 10.73
CA ARG A 88 -0.42 -26.60 11.24
C ARG A 88 -1.94 -26.72 11.31
N GLU A 89 -2.61 -25.62 11.65
CA GLU A 89 -4.06 -25.54 11.86
C GLU A 89 -4.70 -24.49 10.95
N LYS A 90 -6.01 -24.64 10.70
CA LYS A 90 -6.81 -23.73 9.85
C LYS A 90 -6.75 -22.31 10.43
N PRO A 91 -6.33 -21.29 9.66
CA PRO A 91 -6.32 -19.92 10.16
C PRO A 91 -7.74 -19.46 10.50
N THR A 92 -7.89 -18.62 11.52
CA THR A 92 -9.23 -18.05 11.80
C THR A 92 -9.67 -17.19 10.61
N PRO A 93 -10.98 -17.04 10.36
CA PRO A 93 -11.42 -16.26 9.21
C PRO A 93 -11.03 -14.77 9.34
N LYS A 94 -10.86 -14.26 10.57
CA LYS A 94 -10.29 -12.93 10.86
C LYS A 94 -8.81 -12.84 10.46
N ASP A 95 -8.01 -13.86 10.79
CA ASP A 95 -6.58 -13.88 10.44
C ASP A 95 -6.37 -13.96 8.93
N LEU A 96 -7.21 -14.70 8.22
CA LEU A 96 -7.21 -14.77 6.76
C LEU A 96 -7.45 -13.40 6.13
N VAL A 97 -8.49 -12.67 6.57
CA VAL A 97 -8.76 -11.29 6.11
C VAL A 97 -7.57 -10.37 6.45
N ARG A 98 -7.03 -10.46 7.66
CA ARG A 98 -5.90 -9.63 8.10
C ARG A 98 -4.65 -9.87 7.27
N VAL A 99 -4.27 -11.12 7.00
CA VAL A 99 -3.04 -11.43 6.25
C VAL A 99 -3.18 -11.04 4.78
N LEU A 100 -4.35 -11.25 4.18
CA LEU A 100 -4.65 -10.82 2.82
C LEU A 100 -4.54 -9.30 2.70
N ALA A 101 -5.25 -8.55 3.55
CA ALA A 101 -5.21 -7.09 3.59
C ALA A 101 -3.79 -6.57 3.82
N LEU A 102 -3.04 -7.14 4.76
CA LEU A 102 -1.66 -6.76 5.05
C LEU A 102 -0.73 -7.02 3.86
N SER A 103 -0.87 -8.15 3.16
CA SER A 103 -0.05 -8.47 1.97
C SER A 103 -0.28 -7.51 0.81
N ILE A 104 -1.51 -7.00 0.66
CA ILE A 104 -1.90 -6.07 -0.40
C ILE A 104 -1.49 -4.64 -0.01
N TRP A 105 -1.72 -4.25 1.25
CA TRP A 105 -1.24 -2.98 1.79
C TRP A 105 0.29 -2.85 1.67
N ARG A 106 1.05 -3.90 2.04
CA ARG A 106 2.52 -3.95 1.86
C ARG A 106 2.93 -3.76 0.41
N ARG A 107 2.29 -4.46 -0.54
CA ARG A 107 2.56 -4.30 -1.98
C ARG A 107 2.24 -2.89 -2.47
N ARG A 108 1.09 -2.33 -2.12
CA ARG A 108 0.71 -0.95 -2.48
C ARG A 108 1.65 0.10 -1.89
N LYS A 109 2.12 -0.11 -0.66
CA LYS A 109 3.11 0.75 -0.02
C LYS A 109 4.49 0.63 -0.67
N ALA A 110 4.88 -0.54 -1.16
CA ALA A 110 6.12 -0.73 -1.92
C ALA A 110 6.05 -0.15 -3.35
N VAL A 111 4.86 -0.09 -3.96
CA VAL A 111 4.62 0.52 -5.29
C VAL A 111 4.43 2.03 -5.21
N ARG A 112 3.94 2.57 -4.08
CA ARG A 112 3.94 4.00 -3.83
C ARG A 112 5.37 4.49 -3.59
N PRO A 113 5.82 5.57 -4.26
CA PRO A 113 7.02 6.28 -3.86
C PRO A 113 6.93 6.64 -2.37
N GLN A 114 7.97 6.34 -1.58
CA GLN A 114 8.04 6.78 -0.18
C GLN A 114 8.18 8.30 -0.10
N VAL A 115 8.85 8.87 -1.11
CA VAL A 115 9.01 10.30 -1.30
C VAL A 115 8.66 10.66 -2.74
N ARG A 116 7.95 11.78 -2.90
CA ARG A 116 7.67 12.40 -4.18
C ARG A 116 8.30 13.79 -4.21
N TYR A 117 9.03 14.08 -5.28
CA TYR A 117 9.60 15.39 -5.53
C TYR A 117 8.93 16.04 -6.74
N GLN A 118 8.68 17.34 -6.68
CA GLN A 118 8.04 18.12 -7.74
C GLN A 118 8.81 19.42 -7.98
N VAL A 119 8.88 19.87 -9.22
CA VAL A 119 9.47 21.19 -9.54
C VAL A 119 8.54 22.28 -9.03
N LEU A 120 9.14 23.31 -8.42
CA LEU A 120 8.48 24.49 -7.90
C LEU A 120 9.01 25.73 -8.62
N GLU A 121 8.10 26.61 -9.01
CA GLU A 121 8.39 27.88 -9.68
C GLU A 121 7.76 29.02 -8.88
N THR A 122 8.56 30.01 -8.48
CA THR A 122 8.04 31.24 -7.87
C THR A 122 7.70 32.26 -8.96
N ARG A 123 6.58 32.97 -8.81
CA ARG A 123 6.12 33.92 -9.83
C ARG A 123 7.05 35.12 -9.98
N HIS A 124 7.31 35.88 -8.91
CA HIS A 124 8.16 37.08 -8.91
C HIS A 124 8.97 37.20 -7.60
N PRO A 125 10.29 37.40 -7.65
CA PRO A 125 11.15 37.16 -8.83
C PRO A 125 11.00 35.70 -9.30
N ARG A 126 11.20 35.47 -10.60
CA ARG A 126 11.14 34.11 -11.16
C ARG A 126 12.32 33.30 -10.63
N ARG A 127 12.05 32.25 -9.87
CA ARG A 127 13.06 31.32 -9.33
C ARG A 127 12.54 29.90 -9.42
N PHE A 128 13.45 28.97 -9.63
CA PHE A 128 13.15 27.55 -9.64
C PHE A 128 13.64 26.90 -8.34
N GLY A 129 13.04 25.76 -8.04
CA GLY A 129 13.29 24.98 -6.84
C GLY A 129 12.48 23.70 -6.88
N PHE A 130 12.40 22.99 -5.77
CA PHE A 130 11.57 21.81 -5.70
C PHE A 130 10.86 21.73 -4.35
N SER A 131 9.71 21.05 -4.35
CA SER A 131 9.12 20.49 -3.15
C SER A 131 9.41 19.00 -3.07
N GLY A 132 9.62 18.50 -1.86
CA GLY A 132 9.67 17.09 -1.52
C GLY A 132 8.59 16.79 -0.49
N GLU A 133 7.89 15.69 -0.65
CA GLU A 133 6.76 15.30 0.19
C GLU A 133 6.88 13.76 0.47
N SER A 134 6.86 13.34 1.75
CA SER A 134 6.95 11.92 2.18
C SER A 134 5.82 11.50 3.11
N TRP A 135 5.32 10.26 3.03
CA TRP A 135 4.10 9.85 3.77
C TRP A 135 4.34 9.19 5.14
N GLU A 136 5.53 8.65 5.39
CA GLU A 136 5.85 7.99 6.66
C GLU A 136 7.34 8.17 7.03
N PRO A 137 7.69 9.02 8.01
CA PRO A 137 6.81 10.03 8.62
C PRO A 137 6.34 11.06 7.59
N GLU A 138 5.20 11.70 7.87
CA GLU A 138 4.74 12.82 7.08
C GLU A 138 5.74 13.98 7.19
N ARG A 139 6.40 14.33 6.08
CA ARG A 139 7.33 15.46 6.01
C ARG A 139 7.19 16.19 4.68
N HIS A 140 7.45 17.49 4.74
CA HIS A 140 7.47 18.39 3.60
C HIS A 140 8.78 19.19 3.61
N LEU A 141 9.43 19.26 2.46
CA LEU A 141 10.65 20.03 2.21
C LEU A 141 10.37 20.97 1.03
N VAL A 142 10.81 22.22 1.13
CA VAL A 142 10.77 23.18 0.02
C VAL A 142 12.12 23.86 -0.07
N VAL A 143 12.78 23.73 -1.22
CA VAL A 143 14.09 24.33 -1.48
C VAL A 143 13.98 25.22 -2.70
N LEU A 144 14.34 26.50 -2.56
CA LEU A 144 14.51 27.43 -3.67
C LEU A 144 15.99 27.46 -4.05
N LEU A 145 16.28 27.35 -5.34
CA LEU A 145 17.63 27.30 -5.89
C LEU A 145 17.90 28.57 -6.71
N PRO A 146 18.28 29.69 -6.07
CA PRO A 146 18.50 30.95 -6.76
C PRO A 146 19.63 30.82 -7.79
N GLY A 147 19.38 31.27 -9.02
CA GLY A 147 20.34 31.20 -10.12
C GLY A 147 20.37 29.89 -10.91
N ARG A 148 19.58 28.86 -10.51
CA ARG A 148 19.40 27.64 -11.31
C ARG A 148 18.28 27.80 -12.33
N GLU A 149 18.45 27.22 -13.51
CA GLU A 149 17.43 27.15 -14.55
C GLU A 149 16.44 26.00 -14.33
N GLN A 150 15.26 26.10 -14.96
CA GLN A 150 14.21 25.07 -14.88
C GLN A 150 14.72 23.68 -15.25
N ALA A 151 15.55 23.57 -16.30
CA ALA A 151 16.06 22.29 -16.79
C ALA A 151 16.97 21.58 -15.77
N GLU A 152 17.84 22.32 -15.07
CA GLU A 152 18.69 21.78 -14.00
C GLU A 152 17.84 21.21 -12.86
N VAL A 153 16.80 21.97 -12.47
CA VAL A 153 15.88 21.61 -11.38
C VAL A 153 14.99 20.44 -11.75
N GLU A 154 14.50 20.35 -12.99
CA GLU A 154 13.81 19.17 -13.51
C GLU A 154 14.71 17.92 -13.47
N GLN A 155 15.99 18.06 -13.87
CA GLN A 155 16.93 16.95 -13.89
C GLN A 155 17.31 16.49 -12.46
N LEU A 156 17.36 17.42 -11.50
CA LEU A 156 17.49 17.12 -10.08
C LEU A 156 16.25 16.38 -9.54
N VAL A 157 15.03 16.90 -9.78
CA VAL A 157 13.77 16.27 -9.34
C VAL A 157 13.59 14.88 -9.94
N ARG A 158 13.99 14.65 -11.20
CA ARG A 158 14.00 13.31 -11.81
C ARG A 158 14.94 12.36 -11.05
N ARG A 159 16.17 12.78 -10.73
CA ARG A 159 17.14 11.97 -9.97
C ARG A 159 16.69 11.68 -8.54
N LEU A 160 16.14 12.67 -7.85
CA LEU A 160 15.56 12.53 -6.50
C LEU A 160 14.45 11.48 -6.47
N ASN A 161 13.51 11.55 -7.41
CA ASN A 161 12.42 10.57 -7.54
C ASN A 161 12.95 9.18 -7.94
N GLN A 162 13.89 9.08 -8.88
CA GLN A 162 14.48 7.80 -9.31
C GLN A 162 15.23 7.08 -8.19
N ARG A 163 16.01 7.81 -7.38
CA ARG A 163 16.77 7.24 -6.26
C ARG A 163 15.95 7.07 -4.98
N GLN A 164 14.72 7.60 -4.94
CA GLN A 164 13.86 7.62 -3.74
C GLN A 164 14.58 8.17 -2.50
N ILE A 165 15.32 9.27 -2.68
CA ILE A 165 16.08 9.91 -1.58
C ILE A 165 15.10 10.30 -0.46
N PRO A 166 15.31 9.88 0.81
CA PRO A 166 14.51 10.31 1.96
C PRO A 166 14.52 11.83 2.13
N ILE A 167 13.40 12.41 2.57
CA ILE A 167 13.31 13.87 2.82
C ILE A 167 14.40 14.36 3.79
N GLN A 168 14.68 13.57 4.83
CA GLN A 168 15.73 13.90 5.79
C GLN A 168 17.14 13.91 5.16
N GLU A 169 17.46 12.95 4.28
CA GLU A 169 18.75 12.90 3.61
C GLU A 169 18.92 14.06 2.62
N ALA A 170 17.84 14.43 1.91
CA ALA A 170 17.84 15.62 1.06
C ALA A 170 18.03 16.90 1.88
N GLU A 171 17.29 17.05 2.98
CA GLU A 171 17.39 18.17 3.93
C GLU A 171 18.81 18.32 4.49
N GLU A 172 19.40 17.25 5.04
CA GLU A 172 20.76 17.24 5.59
C GLU A 172 21.81 17.66 4.54
N ARG A 173 21.72 17.14 3.31
CA ARG A 173 22.66 17.50 2.24
C ARG A 173 22.55 18.97 1.82
N PHE A 174 21.32 19.49 1.65
CA PHE A 174 21.14 20.91 1.34
C PHE A 174 21.61 21.83 2.48
N LEU A 175 21.39 21.46 3.74
CA LEU A 175 21.88 22.21 4.90
C LEU A 175 23.41 22.20 4.99
N ASN A 176 24.07 21.10 4.62
CA ASN A 176 25.52 20.97 4.58
C ASN A 176 26.19 21.65 3.38
N GLY A 177 25.41 22.25 2.47
CA GLY A 177 25.94 22.85 1.23
C GLY A 177 26.38 21.83 0.18
N GLU A 178 26.04 20.55 0.38
CA GLU A 178 26.13 19.54 -0.68
C GLU A 178 25.03 19.81 -1.71
N ASP A 179 25.36 20.55 -2.76
CA ASP A 179 24.50 20.65 -3.93
C ASP A 179 24.23 19.22 -4.43
N LEU A 180 22.97 18.84 -4.64
CA LEU A 180 22.63 17.47 -5.04
C LEU A 180 22.94 17.17 -6.53
N LEU A 181 23.59 18.12 -7.20
CA LEU A 181 23.96 18.05 -8.61
C LEU A 181 25.26 17.26 -8.88
N PRO A 182 26.38 17.41 -8.12
CA PRO A 182 27.66 16.77 -8.43
C PRO A 182 27.86 15.37 -7.80
N VAL A 183 27.11 14.98 -6.78
CA VAL A 183 27.29 13.67 -6.09
C VAL A 183 26.46 12.57 -6.77
N LEU A 184 26.92 12.16 -7.96
CA LEU A 184 26.54 10.95 -8.68
C LEU A 184 27.73 10.00 -8.78
#